data_AF-A0AA35RVJ0-F1
#
_entry.id   AF-A0AA35RVJ0-F1
#
_cell.length_a   1.000
_cell.length_b   1.000
_cell.length_c   1.000
_cell.angle_alpha   90.00
_cell.angle_beta   90.00
_cell.angle_gamma   90.00
#
_symmetry.space_group_name_H-M   'P 1'
#
loop_
_entity.id
_entity.type
_entity.pdbx_description
1 polymer ?
#
loop_
_entity_poly.entity_id
_entity_poly.type
_entity_poly.pdbx_seq_one_letter_code
_entity_poly.pdbx_strand_id
1 'polypeptide(L)'
;MATRRASVALAACASGVVLYHAGKKYFFSSSAAGGGEPHARDRGGGSKKKKRGPAINRLFLRRLLKLLRISIPSVISKEFGLLTLHTASLVSRTFLSIYLASLDGKIVKAIVEGDVPRFLALLVNWVLLALPATFINSLIRYLESKLALAIRSRLVAYAYSLYFQNQTYYRVSNLDTRLANPDHSLTEDIQAFSSAVTHIYSHISKPMLDLVLMMTTLIRMARKRGVHSPYPMAIGLGMIGATASILRVVSPPFGKLVAEEARRNGYLRYVHSRIIANAEEVAFYGGHLIEHDLLRSSFTALARQMDLMFRKRLWFIMIEQFLMKYMWGLAGMVIVAWPILSGRDREVEERTIGEKTEAYTTSKNLLIQGADAAERIMTSYKEITELAGYTARVSEMVSVFEDVSAGHCEVVAVEGTVALPGSSPEGEGGADHHATEEDRKFTGATMGEVIESEDTIILENVPIVTPNRDIVASGLTLRVTPGTHLLITGPNGCGKSSLFRILSGLWPVYGGRLTKPPPSTLFYIPQRSIYIFSTSL
;
A
#
# COMPACT_ATOMS: atom_id res chain seq x y z
N MET A 1 -12.73 -13.70 -40.34
CA MET A 1 -11.55 -13.57 -39.44
C MET A 1 -11.58 -12.34 -38.52
N ALA A 2 -12.49 -11.36 -38.69
CA ALA A 2 -12.58 -10.18 -37.82
C ALA A 2 -13.31 -10.40 -36.47
N THR A 3 -14.18 -11.41 -36.37
CA THR A 3 -15.01 -11.68 -35.18
C THR A 3 -14.27 -12.41 -34.04
N ARG A 4 -13.12 -13.05 -34.32
CA ARG A 4 -12.28 -13.73 -33.30
C ARG A 4 -11.31 -12.80 -32.56
N ARG A 5 -11.03 -11.59 -33.08
CA ARG A 5 -10.17 -10.59 -32.41
C ARG A 5 -10.96 -9.70 -31.46
N ALA A 6 -12.23 -9.41 -31.79
CA ALA A 6 -13.15 -8.68 -30.91
C ALA A 6 -13.53 -9.47 -29.64
N SER A 7 -13.58 -10.81 -29.71
CA SER A 7 -13.88 -11.68 -28.57
C SER A 7 -12.75 -11.74 -27.53
N VAL A 8 -11.50 -11.50 -27.92
CA VAL A 8 -10.35 -11.42 -27.00
C VAL A 8 -10.31 -10.08 -26.26
N ALA A 9 -10.69 -8.98 -26.93
CA ALA A 9 -10.85 -7.67 -26.29
C ALA A 9 -12.07 -7.65 -25.33
N LEU A 10 -13.18 -8.26 -25.72
CA LEU A 10 -14.34 -8.47 -24.84
C LEU A 10 -14.01 -9.41 -23.66
N ALA A 11 -13.14 -10.41 -23.84
CA ALA A 11 -12.68 -11.27 -22.76
C ALA A 11 -11.76 -10.53 -21.76
N ALA A 12 -10.99 -9.53 -22.21
CA ALA A 12 -10.16 -8.68 -21.35
C ALA A 12 -10.99 -7.65 -20.55
N CYS A 13 -12.06 -7.11 -21.14
CA CYS A 13 -13.05 -6.32 -20.40
C CYS A 13 -13.88 -7.21 -19.45
N ALA A 14 -14.20 -8.44 -19.88
CA ALA A 14 -14.88 -9.41 -19.05
C ALA A 14 -14.01 -9.91 -17.90
N SER A 15 -12.68 -10.03 -18.02
CA SER A 15 -11.82 -10.38 -16.88
C SER A 15 -11.72 -9.26 -15.85
N GLY A 16 -11.78 -7.99 -16.27
CA GLY A 16 -11.94 -6.84 -15.35
C GLY A 16 -13.30 -6.83 -14.63
N VAL A 17 -14.39 -7.13 -15.35
CA VAL A 17 -15.75 -7.22 -14.79
C VAL A 17 -15.95 -8.49 -13.95
N VAL A 18 -15.28 -9.59 -14.30
CA VAL A 18 -15.26 -10.86 -13.54
C VAL A 18 -14.37 -10.73 -12.32
N LEU A 19 -13.27 -9.97 -12.33
CA LEU A 19 -12.55 -9.60 -11.10
C LEU A 19 -13.42 -8.74 -10.17
N TYR A 20 -14.21 -7.81 -10.72
CA TYR A 20 -15.19 -7.01 -9.99
C TYR A 20 -16.33 -7.87 -9.40
N HIS A 21 -16.89 -8.80 -10.17
CA HIS A 21 -17.99 -9.68 -9.72
C HIS A 21 -17.55 -10.90 -8.90
N ALA A 22 -16.38 -11.50 -9.17
CA ALA A 22 -15.79 -12.58 -8.38
C ALA A 22 -15.30 -12.04 -7.04
N GLY A 23 -14.73 -10.83 -7.00
CA GLY A 23 -14.50 -10.07 -5.76
C GLY A 23 -15.81 -9.88 -4.98
N LYS A 24 -16.91 -9.52 -5.65
CA LYS A 24 -18.23 -9.40 -5.01
C LYS A 24 -18.78 -10.74 -4.48
N LYS A 25 -18.56 -11.87 -5.17
CA LYS A 25 -19.18 -13.18 -4.84
C LYS A 25 -18.34 -14.01 -3.84
N TYR A 26 -17.01 -13.95 -3.90
CA TYR A 26 -16.14 -14.67 -2.95
C TYR A 26 -15.98 -13.93 -1.60
N PHE A 27 -15.98 -12.59 -1.57
CA PHE A 27 -15.85 -11.84 -0.31
C PHE A 27 -17.17 -11.68 0.47
N PHE A 28 -18.33 -11.86 -0.16
CA PHE A 28 -19.63 -11.76 0.53
C PHE A 28 -20.23 -13.10 0.96
N SER A 29 -19.75 -14.23 0.44
CA SER A 29 -20.36 -15.54 0.76
C SER A 29 -19.81 -16.23 2.02
N SER A 30 -18.78 -15.68 2.69
CA SER A 30 -18.21 -16.25 3.92
C SER A 30 -18.66 -15.52 5.20
N SER A 31 -19.76 -14.77 5.14
CA SER A 31 -20.33 -14.05 6.30
C SER A 31 -21.75 -14.49 6.67
N ALA A 32 -22.26 -15.57 6.06
CA ALA A 32 -23.62 -16.07 6.28
C ALA A 32 -23.63 -17.60 6.39
N ALA A 33 -23.04 -18.13 7.47
CA ALA A 33 -23.30 -19.48 7.93
C ALA A 33 -23.02 -19.55 9.44
N GLY A 34 -24.08 -19.53 10.23
CA GLY A 34 -24.03 -19.65 11.69
C GLY A 34 -25.14 -18.85 12.36
N GLY A 35 -26.39 -19.32 12.24
CA GLY A 35 -27.54 -18.76 12.95
C GLY A 35 -28.54 -19.85 13.33
N GLY A 36 -28.86 -19.93 14.63
CA GLY A 36 -29.86 -20.78 15.30
C GLY A 36 -29.23 -21.50 16.51
N GLU A 37 -29.62 -21.32 17.77
CA GLU A 37 -30.72 -20.57 18.42
C GLU A 37 -30.41 -20.48 19.97
N PRO A 38 -31.28 -19.99 20.88
CA PRO A 38 -30.93 -18.96 21.88
C PRO A 38 -30.83 -19.45 23.35
N HIS A 39 -30.13 -18.71 24.22
CA HIS A 39 -30.54 -18.54 25.63
C HIS A 39 -29.84 -17.38 26.37
N ALA A 40 -30.69 -16.48 26.89
CA ALA A 40 -30.68 -15.68 28.13
C ALA A 40 -29.39 -15.02 28.72
N ARG A 41 -29.48 -13.68 28.84
CA ARG A 41 -29.08 -12.74 29.94
C ARG A 41 -27.83 -13.06 30.78
N ASP A 42 -26.83 -12.16 30.76
CA ASP A 42 -26.57 -11.21 31.86
C ASP A 42 -25.55 -10.11 31.46
N ARG A 43 -25.51 -9.06 32.30
CA ARG A 43 -25.02 -7.68 32.17
C ARG A 43 -23.50 -7.47 32.06
N GLY A 44 -23.15 -6.33 31.46
CA GLY A 44 -22.12 -5.41 31.94
C GLY A 44 -20.65 -5.79 31.75
N GLY A 45 -19.95 -5.14 30.81
CA GLY A 45 -18.49 -5.16 30.76
C GLY A 45 -17.93 -4.70 29.43
N GLY A 46 -17.25 -3.56 29.43
CA GLY A 46 -16.63 -2.93 28.26
C GLY A 46 -15.75 -3.88 27.45
N SER A 47 -16.22 -4.25 26.25
CA SER A 47 -15.44 -5.05 25.32
C SER A 47 -14.38 -4.17 24.64
N LYS A 48 -13.15 -4.21 25.17
CA LYS A 48 -11.92 -3.91 24.42
C LYS A 48 -12.02 -4.59 23.05
N LYS A 49 -12.22 -3.80 21.98
CA LYS A 49 -12.25 -4.29 20.60
C LYS A 49 -10.95 -5.05 20.32
N LYS A 50 -11.04 -6.39 20.26
CA LYS A 50 -9.99 -7.27 19.74
C LYS A 50 -9.58 -6.77 18.36
N LYS A 51 -8.38 -6.20 18.23
CA LYS A 51 -7.70 -5.92 16.95
C LYS A 51 -7.50 -7.25 16.21
N ARG A 52 -8.45 -7.61 15.36
CA ARG A 52 -8.29 -8.69 14.38
C ARG A 52 -7.50 -8.15 13.20
N GLY A 53 -6.28 -8.66 12.98
CA GLY A 53 -5.68 -8.65 11.65
C GLY A 53 -6.53 -9.51 10.70
N PRO A 54 -6.59 -9.17 9.41
CA PRO A 54 -5.43 -9.16 8.53
C PRO A 54 -5.16 -7.80 7.88
N ALA A 55 -3.96 -7.64 7.31
CA ALA A 55 -3.50 -6.44 6.60
C ALA A 55 -4.38 -5.99 5.41
N ILE A 56 -5.40 -6.77 5.03
CA ILE A 56 -6.30 -6.54 3.90
C ILE A 56 -7.73 -6.43 4.45
N ASN A 57 -8.06 -5.27 5.00
CA ASN A 57 -9.40 -4.96 5.50
C ASN A 57 -10.26 -4.31 4.40
N ARG A 58 -11.60 -4.30 4.55
CA ARG A 58 -12.50 -3.53 3.66
C ARG A 58 -12.08 -2.06 3.56
N LEU A 59 -11.51 -1.52 4.65
CA LEU A 59 -10.92 -0.19 4.69
C LEU A 59 -9.73 -0.04 3.73
N PHE A 60 -8.84 -1.02 3.66
CA PHE A 60 -7.71 -1.01 2.72
C PHE A 60 -8.21 -0.94 1.27
N LEU A 61 -9.19 -1.77 0.90
CA LEU A 61 -9.73 -1.76 -0.46
C LEU A 61 -10.38 -0.42 -0.80
N ARG A 62 -11.12 0.19 0.15
CA ARG A 62 -11.72 1.51 -0.04
C ARG A 62 -10.66 2.60 -0.25
N ARG A 63 -9.60 2.60 0.55
CA ARG A 63 -8.46 3.53 0.43
C ARG A 63 -7.73 3.35 -0.90
N LEU A 64 -7.45 2.10 -1.28
CA LEU A 64 -6.82 1.76 -2.56
C LEU A 64 -7.67 2.25 -3.75
N LEU A 65 -8.98 1.97 -3.74
CA LEU A 65 -9.88 2.42 -4.80
C LEU A 65 -9.98 3.95 -4.89
N LYS A 66 -9.94 4.66 -3.75
CA LYS A 66 -9.88 6.13 -3.74
C LYS A 66 -8.62 6.62 -4.44
N LEU A 67 -7.45 6.09 -4.08
CA LEU A 67 -6.18 6.48 -4.70
C LEU A 67 -6.12 6.11 -6.19
N LEU A 68 -6.57 4.92 -6.58
CA LEU A 68 -6.63 4.50 -7.98
C LEU A 68 -7.56 5.37 -8.82
N ARG A 69 -8.68 5.85 -8.26
CA ARG A 69 -9.59 6.77 -8.95
C ARG A 69 -8.94 8.14 -9.20
N ILE A 70 -8.06 8.59 -8.31
CA ILE A 70 -7.28 9.82 -8.49
C ILE A 70 -6.19 9.60 -9.54
N SER A 71 -5.52 8.45 -9.51
CA SER A 71 -4.44 8.12 -10.45
C SER A 71 -4.92 7.85 -11.88
N ILE A 72 -6.09 7.23 -12.05
CA ILE A 72 -6.68 6.86 -13.35
C ILE A 72 -8.09 7.46 -13.42
N PRO A 73 -8.22 8.72 -13.86
CA PRO A 73 -9.48 9.46 -13.74
C PRO A 73 -10.55 9.02 -14.73
N SER A 74 -10.16 8.53 -15.91
CA SER A 74 -11.12 8.13 -16.96
C SER A 74 -10.56 7.08 -17.91
N VAL A 75 -11.44 6.41 -18.64
CA VAL A 75 -11.10 5.43 -19.69
C VAL A 75 -10.44 6.06 -20.93
N ILE A 76 -10.45 7.39 -21.06
CA ILE A 76 -9.82 8.15 -22.15
C ILE A 76 -8.46 8.74 -21.70
N SER A 77 -8.07 8.50 -20.45
CA SER A 77 -6.81 9.00 -19.90
C SER A 77 -5.59 8.31 -20.51
N LYS A 78 -4.44 9.01 -20.56
CA LYS A 78 -3.17 8.46 -21.05
C LYS A 78 -2.74 7.25 -20.20
N GLU A 79 -3.04 7.30 -18.92
CA GLU A 79 -2.79 6.30 -17.91
C GLU A 79 -3.57 5.01 -18.20
N PHE A 80 -4.83 5.12 -18.60
CA PHE A 80 -5.63 3.98 -19.04
C PHE A 80 -5.11 3.39 -20.37
N GLY A 81 -4.63 4.22 -21.29
CA GLY A 81 -3.95 3.77 -22.51
C GLY A 81 -2.70 2.93 -22.22
N LEU A 82 -1.88 3.34 -21.25
CA LEU A 82 -0.71 2.58 -20.81
C LEU A 82 -1.11 1.26 -20.13
N LEU A 83 -2.15 1.28 -19.29
CA LEU A 83 -2.66 0.08 -18.62
C LEU A 83 -3.19 -0.95 -19.63
N THR A 84 -3.94 -0.51 -20.64
CA THR A 84 -4.49 -1.39 -21.68
C THR A 84 -3.38 -1.99 -22.54
N LEU A 85 -2.38 -1.20 -22.93
CA LEU A 85 -1.20 -1.68 -23.66
C LEU A 85 -0.37 -2.69 -22.84
N HIS A 86 -0.22 -2.44 -21.53
CA HIS A 86 0.44 -3.37 -20.62
C HIS A 86 -0.34 -4.69 -20.50
N THR A 87 -1.66 -4.63 -20.31
CA THR A 87 -2.55 -5.80 -20.28
C THR A 87 -2.44 -6.61 -21.58
N ALA A 88 -2.47 -5.95 -22.74
CA ALA A 88 -2.34 -6.59 -24.03
C ALA A 88 -0.98 -7.30 -24.20
N SER A 89 0.10 -6.69 -23.69
CA SER A 89 1.43 -7.28 -23.70
C SER A 89 1.52 -8.54 -22.82
N LEU A 90 0.89 -8.53 -21.64
CA LEU A 90 0.79 -9.71 -20.77
C LEU A 90 0.06 -10.86 -21.48
N VAL A 91 -1.09 -10.56 -22.10
CA VAL A 91 -1.88 -11.55 -22.85
C VAL A 91 -1.08 -12.13 -24.03
N SER A 92 -0.42 -11.26 -24.81
CA SER A 92 0.45 -11.69 -25.92
C SER A 92 1.57 -12.62 -25.44
N ARG A 93 2.20 -12.29 -24.30
CA ARG A 93 3.25 -13.13 -23.71
C ARG A 93 2.75 -14.51 -23.33
N THR A 94 1.57 -14.62 -22.72
CA THR A 94 1.00 -15.92 -22.32
C THR A 94 0.72 -16.80 -23.53
N PHE A 95 0.10 -16.26 -24.58
CA PHE A 95 -0.14 -17.02 -25.81
C PHE A 95 1.15 -17.52 -26.45
N LEU A 96 2.19 -16.68 -26.45
CA LEU A 96 3.49 -17.04 -26.97
C LEU A 96 4.16 -18.16 -26.15
N SER A 97 3.99 -18.15 -24.83
CA SER A 97 4.48 -19.22 -23.94
C SER A 97 3.81 -20.56 -24.23
N ILE A 98 2.49 -20.56 -24.44
CA ILE A 98 1.74 -21.78 -24.80
C ILE A 98 2.18 -22.30 -26.17
N TYR A 99 2.40 -21.42 -27.14
CA TYR A 99 2.85 -21.81 -28.47
C TYR A 99 4.28 -22.36 -28.44
N LEU A 100 5.18 -21.75 -27.67
CA LEU A 100 6.55 -22.25 -27.45
C LEU A 100 6.54 -23.65 -26.82
N ALA A 101 5.72 -23.88 -25.79
CA ALA A 101 5.57 -25.20 -25.17
C ALA A 101 5.01 -26.27 -26.12
N SER A 102 4.17 -25.89 -27.09
CA SER A 102 3.71 -26.80 -28.14
C SER A 102 4.80 -27.08 -29.18
N LEU A 103 5.62 -26.09 -29.53
CA LEU A 103 6.76 -26.28 -30.43
C LEU A 103 7.80 -27.21 -29.78
N ASP A 104 8.07 -27.06 -28.49
CA ASP A 104 8.98 -27.96 -27.75
C ASP A 104 8.52 -29.43 -27.87
N GLY A 105 7.21 -29.69 -27.73
CA GLY A 105 6.64 -31.04 -27.91
C GLY A 105 6.84 -31.59 -29.32
N LYS A 106 6.66 -30.76 -30.35
CA LYS A 106 6.86 -31.15 -31.76
C LYS A 106 8.33 -31.40 -32.10
N ILE A 107 9.24 -30.62 -31.52
CA ILE A 107 10.68 -30.83 -31.66
C ILE A 107 11.05 -32.19 -31.09
N VAL A 108 10.58 -32.51 -29.88
CA VAL A 108 10.81 -33.83 -29.27
C VAL A 108 10.19 -34.96 -30.11
N LYS A 109 9.00 -34.75 -30.69
CA LYS A 109 8.42 -35.72 -31.63
C LYS A 109 9.31 -35.98 -32.84
N ALA A 110 9.83 -34.94 -33.48
CA ALA A 110 10.74 -35.06 -34.62
C ALA A 110 12.04 -35.79 -34.27
N ILE A 111 12.56 -35.59 -33.04
CA ILE A 111 13.73 -36.34 -32.51
C ILE A 111 13.40 -37.84 -32.41
N VAL A 112 12.24 -38.20 -31.84
CA VAL A 112 11.83 -39.61 -31.67
C VAL A 112 11.54 -40.29 -33.01
N GLU A 113 11.02 -39.55 -33.99
CA GLU A 113 10.72 -40.05 -35.34
C GLU A 113 11.96 -40.11 -36.25
N GLY A 114 13.10 -39.53 -35.84
CA GLY A 114 14.33 -39.49 -36.64
C GLY A 114 14.28 -38.54 -37.85
N ASP A 115 13.31 -37.62 -37.90
CA ASP A 115 13.07 -36.71 -39.02
C ASP A 115 13.94 -35.44 -38.89
N VAL A 116 15.18 -35.53 -39.39
CA VAL A 116 16.18 -34.45 -39.37
C VAL A 116 15.71 -33.16 -40.08
N PRO A 117 15.15 -33.17 -41.30
CA PRO A 117 14.75 -31.92 -41.96
C PRO A 117 13.61 -31.23 -41.22
N ARG A 118 12.65 -31.99 -40.67
CA ARG A 118 11.57 -31.42 -39.86
C ARG A 118 12.07 -30.88 -38.53
N PHE A 119 13.02 -31.57 -37.89
CA PHE A 119 13.67 -31.07 -36.67
C PHE A 119 14.35 -29.72 -36.91
N LEU A 120 15.15 -29.58 -37.98
CA LEU A 120 15.84 -28.33 -38.30
C LEU A 120 14.85 -27.19 -38.57
N ALA A 121 13.78 -27.46 -39.34
CA ALA A 121 12.74 -26.46 -39.61
C ALA A 121 12.00 -26.00 -38.33
N LEU A 122 11.71 -26.93 -37.41
CA LEU A 122 11.09 -26.61 -36.12
C LEU A 122 12.03 -25.81 -35.22
N LEU A 123 13.33 -26.11 -35.23
CA LEU A 123 14.34 -25.40 -34.45
C LEU A 123 14.52 -23.95 -34.94
N VAL A 124 14.57 -23.73 -36.26
CA VAL A 124 14.60 -22.37 -36.83
C VAL A 124 13.36 -21.58 -36.43
N ASN A 125 12.16 -22.20 -36.54
CA ASN A 125 10.91 -21.56 -36.09
C ASN A 125 10.92 -21.22 -34.59
N TRP A 126 11.52 -22.08 -33.76
CA TRP A 126 11.66 -21.83 -32.32
C TRP A 126 12.53 -20.60 -32.04
N VAL A 127 13.69 -20.48 -32.70
CA VAL A 127 14.59 -19.32 -32.56
C VAL A 127 13.93 -18.05 -33.07
N LEU A 128 13.27 -18.10 -34.23
CA LEU A 128 12.56 -16.94 -34.80
C LEU A 128 11.47 -16.43 -33.86
N LEU A 129 10.78 -17.33 -33.17
CA LEU A 129 9.74 -17.02 -32.20
C LEU A 129 10.31 -16.52 -30.86
N ALA A 130 11.54 -16.90 -30.49
CA ALA A 130 12.18 -16.45 -29.27
C ALA A 130 12.44 -14.93 -29.28
N LEU A 131 12.74 -14.33 -30.44
CA LEU A 131 12.98 -12.88 -30.58
C LEU A 131 11.77 -12.00 -30.17
N PRO A 132 10.56 -12.18 -30.74
CA PRO A 132 9.39 -11.43 -30.27
C PRO A 132 9.05 -11.79 -28.82
N ALA A 133 9.37 -13.00 -28.36
CA ALA A 133 9.13 -13.39 -26.97
C ALA A 133 9.97 -12.59 -25.98
N THR A 134 11.28 -12.44 -26.24
CA THR A 134 12.16 -11.62 -25.40
C THR A 134 11.80 -10.15 -25.49
N PHE A 135 11.43 -9.65 -26.68
CA PHE A 135 10.94 -8.28 -26.85
C PHE A 135 9.71 -8.00 -25.98
N ILE A 136 8.68 -8.86 -26.03
CA ILE A 136 7.47 -8.68 -25.21
C ILE A 136 7.81 -8.70 -23.71
N ASN A 137 8.75 -9.54 -23.28
CA ASN A 137 9.17 -9.58 -21.88
C ASN A 137 9.82 -8.25 -21.43
N SER A 138 10.68 -7.68 -22.26
CA SER A 138 11.28 -6.36 -22.03
C SER A 138 10.22 -5.25 -22.09
N LEU A 139 9.27 -5.34 -23.03
CA LEU A 139 8.16 -4.40 -23.16
C LEU A 139 7.27 -4.40 -21.92
N ILE A 140 6.97 -5.56 -21.33
CA ILE A 140 6.21 -5.66 -20.08
C ILE A 140 6.90 -4.85 -18.97
N ARG A 141 8.21 -5.03 -18.78
CA ARG A 141 8.99 -4.30 -17.75
C ARG A 141 9.03 -2.80 -18.02
N TYR A 142 9.21 -2.41 -19.29
CA TYR A 142 9.18 -1.01 -19.68
C TYR A 142 7.83 -0.36 -19.38
N LEU A 143 6.73 -1.02 -19.77
CA LEU A 143 5.37 -0.52 -19.56
C LEU A 143 5.00 -0.47 -18.07
N GLU A 144 5.49 -1.43 -17.27
CA GLU A 144 5.35 -1.43 -15.81
C GLU A 144 5.99 -0.16 -15.20
N SER A 145 7.27 0.10 -15.51
CA SER A 145 7.96 1.30 -15.02
C SER A 145 7.31 2.60 -15.53
N LYS A 146 6.83 2.62 -16.78
CA LYS A 146 6.18 3.79 -17.36
C LYS A 146 4.83 4.09 -16.72
N LEU A 147 4.05 3.04 -16.43
CA LEU A 147 2.77 3.15 -15.74
C LEU A 147 2.96 3.59 -14.27
N ALA A 148 3.97 3.05 -13.58
CA ALA A 148 4.33 3.51 -12.23
C ALA A 148 4.68 4.99 -12.19
N LEU A 149 5.45 5.47 -13.18
CA LEU A 149 5.78 6.89 -13.32
C LEU A 149 4.53 7.74 -13.58
N ALA A 150 3.63 7.30 -14.46
CA ALA A 150 2.41 8.04 -14.78
C ALA A 150 1.47 8.17 -13.57
N ILE A 151 1.28 7.08 -12.83
CA ILE A 151 0.52 7.07 -11.56
C ILE A 151 1.15 8.04 -10.55
N ARG A 152 2.48 7.96 -10.38
CA ARG A 152 3.23 8.84 -9.48
C ARG A 152 3.06 10.31 -9.84
N SER A 153 3.26 10.67 -11.11
CA SER A 153 3.14 12.06 -11.57
C SER A 153 1.76 12.64 -11.30
N ARG A 154 0.69 11.86 -11.46
CA ARG A 154 -0.68 12.30 -11.16
C ARG A 154 -0.93 12.47 -9.67
N LEU A 155 -0.52 11.49 -8.85
CA LEU A 155 -0.69 11.56 -7.41
C LEU A 155 0.09 12.72 -6.79
N VAL A 156 1.33 12.94 -7.24
CA VAL A 156 2.14 14.07 -6.79
C VAL A 156 1.51 15.40 -7.22
N ALA A 157 1.07 15.53 -8.47
CA ALA A 157 0.41 16.76 -8.93
C ALA A 157 -0.86 17.07 -8.12
N TYR A 158 -1.68 16.05 -7.84
CA TYR A 158 -2.86 16.19 -7.00
C TYR A 158 -2.49 16.56 -5.55
N ALA A 159 -1.54 15.84 -4.95
CA ALA A 159 -1.10 16.11 -3.58
C ALA A 159 -0.50 17.51 -3.43
N TYR A 160 0.30 17.98 -4.40
CA TYR A 160 0.84 19.35 -4.40
C TYR A 160 -0.25 20.40 -4.57
N SER A 161 -1.23 20.18 -5.45
CA SER A 161 -2.34 21.12 -5.60
C SER A 161 -3.10 21.33 -4.29
N LEU A 162 -3.24 20.26 -3.49
CA LEU A 162 -3.92 20.30 -2.21
C LEU A 162 -3.04 20.84 -1.08
N TYR A 163 -1.75 20.47 -1.07
CA TYR A 163 -0.77 20.90 -0.07
C TYR A 163 -0.51 22.41 -0.11
N PHE A 164 -0.53 23.01 -1.30
CA PHE A 164 -0.36 24.47 -1.46
C PHE A 164 -1.67 25.25 -1.45
N GLN A 165 -2.83 24.59 -1.41
CA GLN A 165 -4.12 25.26 -1.28
C GLN A 165 -4.32 25.76 0.16
N ASN A 166 -4.83 26.99 0.33
CA ASN A 166 -5.23 27.54 1.64
C ASN A 166 -4.17 27.42 2.76
N GLN A 167 -2.88 27.56 2.42
CA GLN A 167 -1.76 27.43 3.36
C GLN A 167 -1.72 26.07 4.10
N THR A 168 -2.25 25.01 3.47
CA THR A 168 -2.32 23.65 4.05
C THR A 168 -0.94 23.15 4.48
N TYR A 169 0.13 23.47 3.75
CA TYR A 169 1.51 23.15 4.12
C TYR A 169 1.90 23.64 5.53
N TYR A 170 1.44 24.82 5.94
CA TYR A 170 1.71 25.36 7.27
C TYR A 170 0.82 24.68 8.31
N ARG A 171 -0.48 24.54 8.00
CA ARG A 171 -1.48 24.00 8.91
C ARG A 171 -1.21 22.54 9.24
N VAL A 172 -0.86 21.72 8.24
CA VAL A 172 -0.53 20.30 8.46
C VAL A 172 0.75 20.14 9.27
N SER A 173 1.77 20.96 9.05
CA SER A 173 3.04 20.82 9.76
C SER A 173 3.01 21.35 11.20
N ASN A 174 2.17 22.35 11.50
CA ASN A 174 2.22 23.08 12.77
C ASN A 174 0.93 23.03 13.60
N LEU A 175 -0.22 22.71 12.99
CA LEU A 175 -1.53 22.71 13.67
C LEU A 175 -2.15 21.32 13.75
N ASP A 176 -1.86 20.43 12.82
CA ASP A 176 -2.42 19.08 12.77
C ASP A 176 -1.38 18.04 13.19
N THR A 177 -1.64 17.33 14.29
CA THR A 177 -0.71 16.32 14.83
C THR A 177 -0.94 14.92 14.26
N ARG A 178 -1.90 14.74 13.34
CA ARG A 178 -2.23 13.43 12.76
C ARG A 178 -1.12 12.90 11.84
N LEU A 179 -0.36 13.77 11.18
CA LEU A 179 0.76 13.39 10.33
C LEU A 179 2.09 13.75 10.99
N ALA A 180 2.89 12.75 11.32
CA ALA A 180 4.22 12.97 11.90
C ALA A 180 5.20 13.60 10.87
N ASN A 181 5.26 13.03 9.66
CA ASN A 181 6.23 13.42 8.61
C ASN A 181 5.52 13.54 7.24
N PRO A 182 4.89 14.69 6.92
CA PRO A 182 4.17 14.89 5.66
C PRO A 182 5.10 14.94 4.44
N ASP A 183 6.34 15.39 4.62
CA ASP A 183 7.41 15.46 3.62
C ASP A 183 7.86 14.07 3.13
N HIS A 184 8.10 13.14 4.06
CA HIS A 184 8.41 11.74 3.74
C HIS A 184 7.22 11.09 3.01
N SER A 185 5.99 11.43 3.42
CA SER A 185 4.78 10.88 2.78
C SER A 185 4.64 11.36 1.32
N LEU A 186 4.92 12.64 1.06
CA LEU A 186 4.89 13.25 -0.27
C LEU A 186 5.97 12.71 -1.23
N THR A 187 7.14 12.35 -0.71
CA THR A 187 8.29 11.94 -1.51
C THR A 187 8.43 10.42 -1.62
N GLU A 188 8.69 9.74 -0.51
CA GLU A 188 8.98 8.30 -0.48
C GLU A 188 7.71 7.45 -0.59
N ASP A 189 6.65 7.78 0.16
CA ASP A 189 5.47 6.90 0.22
C ASP A 189 4.65 6.92 -1.07
N ILE A 190 4.50 8.07 -1.75
CA ILE A 190 3.84 8.12 -3.07
C ILE A 190 4.66 7.33 -4.10
N GLN A 191 5.99 7.43 -4.08
CA GLN A 191 6.86 6.67 -4.97
C GLN A 191 6.73 5.16 -4.72
N ALA A 192 6.85 4.73 -3.46
CA ALA A 192 6.74 3.34 -3.07
C ALA A 192 5.36 2.77 -3.41
N PHE A 193 4.28 3.52 -3.16
CA PHE A 193 2.91 3.15 -3.55
C PHE A 193 2.78 2.94 -5.06
N SER A 194 3.23 3.92 -5.87
CA SER A 194 3.05 3.89 -7.33
C SER A 194 3.79 2.71 -7.97
N SER A 195 5.02 2.44 -7.51
CA SER A 195 5.79 1.27 -7.93
C SER A 195 5.16 -0.04 -7.47
N ALA A 196 4.75 -0.14 -6.19
CA ALA A 196 4.15 -1.35 -5.64
C ALA A 196 2.82 -1.71 -6.32
N VAL A 197 1.93 -0.74 -6.55
CA VAL A 197 0.64 -0.97 -7.26
C VAL A 197 0.88 -1.56 -8.65
N THR A 198 1.82 -0.97 -9.39
CA THR A 198 2.06 -1.38 -10.78
C THR A 198 2.77 -2.73 -10.86
N HIS A 199 3.73 -2.97 -9.95
CA HIS A 199 4.39 -4.26 -9.80
C HIS A 199 3.39 -5.37 -9.46
N ILE A 200 2.55 -5.15 -8.45
CA ILE A 200 1.53 -6.13 -8.02
C ILE A 200 0.55 -6.41 -9.14
N TYR A 201 0.15 -5.40 -9.91
CA TYR A 201 -0.69 -5.59 -11.08
C TYR A 201 -0.06 -6.56 -12.09
N SER A 202 1.20 -6.33 -12.46
CA SER A 202 1.97 -7.18 -13.40
C SER A 202 2.20 -8.59 -12.83
N HIS A 203 2.60 -8.66 -11.56
CA HIS A 203 3.00 -9.88 -10.86
C HIS A 203 1.83 -10.81 -10.51
N ILE A 204 0.61 -10.28 -10.34
CA ILE A 204 -0.59 -11.10 -10.12
C ILE A 204 -1.33 -11.40 -11.42
N SER A 205 -1.51 -10.40 -12.29
CA SER A 205 -2.38 -10.54 -13.47
C SER A 205 -1.83 -11.56 -14.45
N LYS A 206 -0.51 -11.60 -14.64
CA LYS A 206 0.12 -12.57 -15.56
C LYS A 206 0.01 -14.01 -15.07
N PRO A 207 0.46 -14.38 -13.86
CA PRO A 207 0.30 -15.73 -13.35
C PRO A 207 -1.16 -16.20 -13.28
N MET A 208 -2.10 -15.29 -12.99
CA MET A 208 -3.53 -15.61 -13.03
C MET A 208 -3.98 -15.99 -14.43
N LEU A 209 -3.57 -15.22 -15.45
CA LEU A 209 -3.87 -15.53 -16.84
C LEU A 209 -3.19 -16.82 -17.29
N ASP A 210 -1.92 -17.02 -16.94
CA ASP A 210 -1.15 -18.23 -17.22
C ASP A 210 -1.86 -19.46 -16.62
N LEU A 211 -2.26 -19.41 -15.35
CA LEU A 211 -2.96 -20.48 -14.64
C LEU A 211 -4.31 -20.82 -15.28
N VAL A 212 -5.13 -19.80 -15.59
CA VAL A 212 -6.43 -20.00 -16.23
C VAL A 212 -6.26 -20.63 -17.61
N LEU A 213 -5.35 -20.09 -18.43
CA LEU A 213 -5.15 -20.58 -19.80
C LEU A 213 -4.54 -21.99 -19.79
N MET A 214 -3.56 -22.28 -18.93
CA MET A 214 -2.97 -23.61 -18.77
C MET A 214 -3.98 -24.65 -18.29
N MET A 215 -4.82 -24.28 -17.32
CA MET A 215 -5.88 -25.17 -16.86
C MET A 215 -6.86 -25.48 -18.01
N THR A 216 -7.25 -24.47 -18.80
CA THR A 216 -8.13 -24.70 -19.95
C THR A 216 -7.47 -25.51 -21.07
N THR A 217 -6.17 -25.35 -21.34
CA THR A 217 -5.47 -26.13 -22.37
C THR A 217 -5.29 -27.58 -21.94
N LEU A 218 -4.91 -27.84 -20.68
CA LEU A 218 -4.82 -29.18 -20.11
C LEU A 218 -6.16 -29.91 -20.18
N ILE A 219 -7.26 -29.26 -19.79
CA ILE A 219 -8.61 -29.85 -19.89
C ILE A 219 -8.97 -30.16 -21.34
N ARG A 220 -8.69 -29.25 -22.28
CA ARG A 220 -8.96 -29.47 -23.72
C ARG A 220 -8.11 -30.62 -24.28
N MET A 221 -6.85 -30.74 -23.89
CA MET A 221 -5.97 -31.84 -24.28
C MET A 221 -6.45 -33.18 -23.71
N ALA A 222 -6.89 -33.21 -22.46
CA ALA A 222 -7.45 -34.40 -21.82
C ALA A 222 -8.75 -34.86 -22.50
N ARG A 223 -9.69 -33.94 -22.79
CA ARG A 223 -10.94 -34.26 -23.49
C ARG A 223 -10.72 -34.80 -24.91
N LYS A 224 -9.79 -34.21 -25.66
CA LYS A 224 -9.43 -34.68 -27.01
C LYS A 224 -8.86 -36.11 -27.02
N ARG A 225 -8.37 -36.61 -25.88
CA ARG A 225 -7.83 -37.97 -25.74
C ARG A 225 -8.84 -38.97 -25.19
N GLY A 226 -10.13 -38.61 -25.09
CA GLY A 226 -11.17 -39.55 -24.68
C GLY A 226 -11.23 -39.85 -23.17
N VAL A 227 -10.39 -39.20 -22.35
CA VAL A 227 -10.38 -39.36 -20.90
C VAL A 227 -11.60 -38.65 -20.29
N HIS A 228 -12.72 -39.35 -20.22
CA HIS A 228 -13.94 -38.92 -19.50
C HIS A 228 -13.89 -39.25 -18.00
N SER A 229 -12.79 -39.85 -17.54
CA SER A 229 -12.65 -40.35 -16.18
C SER A 229 -12.34 -39.21 -15.18
N PRO A 230 -13.01 -39.14 -14.01
CA PRO A 230 -12.83 -38.06 -13.04
C PRO A 230 -11.52 -38.15 -12.23
N TYR A 231 -10.80 -39.28 -12.26
CA TYR A 231 -9.62 -39.52 -11.41
C TYR A 231 -8.46 -38.52 -11.59
N PRO A 232 -8.07 -38.11 -12.82
CA PRO A 232 -6.96 -37.16 -12.98
C PRO A 232 -7.27 -35.78 -12.38
N MET A 233 -8.53 -35.35 -12.44
CA MET A 233 -8.98 -34.09 -11.82
C MET A 233 -9.05 -34.21 -10.29
N ALA A 234 -9.48 -35.38 -9.77
CA ALA A 234 -9.52 -35.65 -8.34
C ALA A 234 -8.12 -35.68 -7.71
N ILE A 235 -7.13 -36.29 -8.37
CA ILE A 235 -5.72 -36.31 -7.92
C ILE A 235 -5.16 -34.88 -7.88
N GLY A 236 -5.41 -34.07 -8.91
CA GLY A 236 -4.99 -32.67 -8.96
C GLY A 236 -5.60 -31.83 -7.84
N LEU A 237 -6.93 -31.90 -7.64
CA LEU A 237 -7.60 -31.17 -6.56
C LEU A 237 -7.17 -31.64 -5.17
N GLY A 238 -7.01 -32.96 -4.99
CA GLY A 238 -6.52 -33.55 -3.74
C GLY A 238 -5.12 -33.06 -3.38
N MET A 239 -4.22 -33.00 -4.36
CA MET A 239 -2.86 -32.48 -4.16
C MET A 239 -2.89 -30.98 -3.78
N ILE A 240 -3.67 -30.15 -4.48
CA ILE A 240 -3.82 -28.72 -4.16
C ILE A 240 -4.36 -28.54 -2.73
N GLY A 241 -5.39 -29.31 -2.34
CA GLY A 241 -5.97 -29.27 -0.99
C GLY A 241 -4.98 -29.70 0.09
N ALA A 242 -4.21 -30.76 -0.15
CA ALA A 242 -3.16 -31.22 0.75
C ALA A 242 -2.05 -30.18 0.91
N THR A 243 -1.54 -29.62 -0.20
CA THR A 243 -0.53 -28.55 -0.20
C THR A 243 -1.02 -27.34 0.59
N ALA A 244 -2.25 -26.87 0.36
CA ALA A 244 -2.82 -25.72 1.07
C ALA A 244 -2.96 -25.97 2.57
N SER A 245 -3.30 -27.20 2.97
CA SER A 245 -3.44 -27.58 4.38
C SER A 245 -2.08 -27.60 5.08
N ILE A 246 -1.06 -28.21 4.46
CA ILE A 246 0.31 -28.26 4.99
C ILE A 246 0.86 -26.82 5.14
N LEU A 247 0.72 -25.99 4.11
CA LEU A 247 1.24 -24.63 4.13
C LEU A 247 0.56 -23.75 5.19
N ARG A 248 -0.75 -23.94 5.44
CA ARG A 248 -1.44 -23.23 6.53
C ARG A 248 -0.91 -23.59 7.91
N VAL A 249 -0.56 -24.85 8.13
CA VAL A 249 -0.02 -25.33 9.43
C VAL A 249 1.41 -24.83 9.64
N VAL A 250 2.23 -24.85 8.58
CA VAL A 250 3.65 -24.46 8.65
C VAL A 250 3.84 -22.94 8.61
N SER A 251 2.86 -22.16 8.13
CA SER A 251 2.98 -20.71 7.96
C SER A 251 3.22 -19.98 9.30
N PRO A 252 4.38 -19.33 9.48
CA PRO A 252 4.62 -18.50 10.66
C PRO A 252 3.78 -17.21 10.60
N PRO A 253 3.56 -16.53 11.73
CA PRO A 253 2.81 -15.27 11.78
C PRO A 253 3.61 -14.10 11.20
N PHE A 254 3.84 -14.10 9.88
CA PHE A 254 4.64 -13.10 9.16
C PHE A 254 4.19 -11.67 9.43
N GLY A 255 2.87 -11.44 9.50
CA GLY A 255 2.35 -10.10 9.79
C GLY A 255 2.83 -9.52 11.13
N LYS A 256 2.93 -10.34 12.18
CA LYS A 256 3.47 -9.89 13.48
C LYS A 256 4.97 -9.61 13.40
N LEU A 257 5.71 -10.44 12.67
CA LEU A 257 7.15 -10.28 12.49
C LEU A 257 7.51 -9.01 11.72
N VAL A 258 6.77 -8.72 10.64
CA VAL A 258 6.92 -7.52 9.80
C VAL A 258 6.48 -6.26 10.57
N ALA A 259 5.40 -6.33 11.35
CA ALA A 259 4.98 -5.20 12.17
C ALA A 259 6.03 -4.84 13.24
N GLU A 260 6.65 -5.84 13.86
CA GLU A 260 7.72 -5.64 14.86
C GLU A 260 9.02 -5.13 14.21
N GLU A 261 9.36 -5.58 13.01
CA GLU A 261 10.47 -5.03 12.21
C GLU A 261 10.24 -3.55 11.90
N ALA A 262 9.06 -3.19 11.37
CA ALA A 262 8.71 -1.82 11.05
C ALA A 262 8.77 -0.91 12.29
N ARG A 263 8.33 -1.40 13.46
CA ARG A 263 8.42 -0.68 14.74
C ARG A 263 9.86 -0.39 15.15
N ARG A 264 10.75 -1.39 15.08
CA ARG A 264 12.18 -1.22 15.43
C ARG A 264 12.92 -0.32 14.44
N ASN A 265 12.61 -0.44 13.15
CA ASN A 265 13.15 0.45 12.12
C ASN A 265 12.69 1.90 12.34
N GLY A 266 11.40 2.11 12.66
CA GLY A 266 10.88 3.42 13.03
C GLY A 266 11.58 4.02 14.26
N TYR A 267 11.83 3.21 15.30
CA TYR A 267 12.57 3.66 16.49
C TYR A 267 14.02 4.05 16.16
N LEU A 268 14.72 3.27 15.32
CA LEU A 268 16.08 3.61 14.88
C LEU A 268 16.12 4.93 14.11
N ARG A 269 15.15 5.16 13.20
CA ARG A 269 15.01 6.43 12.48
C ARG A 269 14.74 7.60 13.43
N TYR A 270 13.89 7.38 14.45
CA TYR A 270 13.62 8.38 15.47
C TYR A 270 14.88 8.77 16.25
N VAL A 271 15.69 7.80 16.71
CA VAL A 271 16.96 8.07 17.40
C VAL A 271 17.90 8.89 16.51
N HIS A 272 18.03 8.55 15.23
CA HIS A 272 18.80 9.35 14.28
C HIS A 272 18.27 10.78 14.11
N SER A 273 16.96 10.94 13.92
CA SER A 273 16.32 12.24 13.76
C SER A 273 16.52 13.13 15.00
N ARG A 274 16.46 12.54 16.21
CA ARG A 274 16.74 13.23 17.46
C ARG A 274 18.17 13.75 17.52
N ILE A 275 19.15 12.95 17.12
CA ILE A 275 20.57 13.37 17.08
C ILE A 275 20.76 14.53 16.10
N ILE A 276 20.13 14.49 14.92
CA ILE A 276 20.19 15.58 13.94
C ILE A 276 19.57 16.86 14.50
N ALA A 277 18.40 16.76 15.15
CA ALA A 277 17.68 17.91 15.67
C ALA A 277 18.39 18.58 16.85
N ASN A 278 19.14 17.81 17.65
CA ASN A 278 19.83 18.30 18.86
C ASN A 278 21.36 18.11 18.75
N ALA A 279 21.90 18.24 17.53
CA ALA A 279 23.30 17.95 17.26
C ALA A 279 24.24 18.91 18.02
N GLU A 280 23.80 20.15 18.19
CA GLU A 280 24.53 21.20 18.90
C GLU A 280 24.61 20.90 20.39
N GLU A 281 23.49 20.53 21.02
CA GLU A 281 23.44 20.14 22.42
C GLU A 281 24.27 18.89 22.70
N VAL A 282 24.16 17.87 21.84
CA VAL A 282 24.96 16.64 21.96
C VAL A 282 26.46 16.94 21.86
N ALA A 283 26.85 17.85 20.96
CA ALA A 283 28.24 18.29 20.83
C ALA A 283 28.72 19.09 22.05
N PHE A 284 27.90 20.03 22.56
CA PHE A 284 28.22 20.82 23.74
C PHE A 284 28.40 19.97 25.00
N TYR A 285 27.55 18.97 25.21
CA TYR A 285 27.64 18.07 26.35
C TYR A 285 28.70 16.96 26.17
N GLY A 286 29.33 16.85 25.00
CA GLY A 286 30.25 15.75 24.70
C GLY A 286 29.58 14.37 24.69
N GLY A 287 28.26 14.30 24.48
CA GLY A 287 27.43 13.09 24.62
C GLY A 287 27.57 12.04 23.51
N HIS A 288 28.53 12.20 22.59
CA HIS A 288 28.67 11.40 21.38
C HIS A 288 28.86 9.89 21.64
N LEU A 289 29.57 9.49 22.69
CA LEU A 289 29.76 8.07 23.03
C LEU A 289 28.46 7.42 23.50
N ILE A 290 27.67 8.14 24.31
CA ILE A 290 26.38 7.66 24.83
C ILE A 290 25.37 7.53 23.68
N GLU A 291 25.29 8.55 22.82
CA GLU A 291 24.43 8.51 21.63
C GLU A 291 24.85 7.40 20.66
N HIS A 292 26.16 7.17 20.48
CA HIS A 292 26.67 6.06 19.68
C HIS A 292 26.24 4.69 20.23
N ASP A 293 26.35 4.46 21.54
CA ASP A 293 25.95 3.19 22.16
C ASP A 293 24.44 2.96 22.12
N LEU A 294 23.64 4.02 22.29
CA LEU A 294 22.19 3.95 22.10
C LEU A 294 21.82 3.60 20.65
N LEU A 295 22.48 4.22 19.68
CA LEU A 295 22.26 3.95 18.26
C LEU A 295 22.63 2.50 17.91
N ARG A 296 23.80 2.05 18.40
CA ARG A 296 24.30 0.69 18.20
C ARG A 296 23.38 -0.37 18.79
N SER A 297 22.89 -0.15 20.01
CA SER A 297 21.96 -1.06 20.68
C SER A 297 20.61 -1.13 19.95
N SER A 298 20.10 0.01 19.49
CA SER A 298 18.89 0.12 18.67
C SER A 298 19.03 -0.65 17.34
N PHE A 299 20.16 -0.48 16.64
CA PHE A 299 20.46 -1.22 15.42
C PHE A 299 20.60 -2.72 15.67
N THR A 300 21.28 -3.13 16.74
CA THR A 300 21.46 -4.56 17.06
C THR A 300 20.14 -5.22 17.44
N ALA A 301 19.21 -4.49 18.06
CA ALA A 301 17.85 -4.96 18.29
C ALA A 301 17.09 -5.15 16.96
N LEU A 302 17.24 -4.24 15.99
CA LEU A 302 16.68 -4.40 14.64
C LEU A 302 17.30 -5.61 13.92
N ALA A 303 18.63 -5.73 13.92
CA ALA A 303 19.36 -6.82 13.28
C ALA A 303 18.93 -8.19 13.82
N ARG A 304 18.80 -8.36 15.14
CA ARG A 304 18.30 -9.61 15.76
C ARG A 304 16.87 -9.95 15.31
N GLN A 305 16.01 -8.96 15.09
CA GLN A 305 14.66 -9.18 14.58
C GLN A 305 14.68 -9.64 13.13
N MET A 306 15.51 -9.02 12.29
CA MET A 306 15.69 -9.41 10.89
C MET A 306 16.24 -10.84 10.77
N ASP A 307 17.24 -11.19 11.58
CA ASP A 307 17.83 -12.53 11.63
C ASP A 307 16.80 -13.60 12.03
N LEU A 308 15.96 -13.32 13.05
CA LEU A 308 14.84 -14.19 13.40
C LEU A 308 13.85 -14.36 12.25
N MET A 309 13.55 -13.28 11.51
CA MET A 309 12.69 -13.35 10.33
C MET A 309 13.32 -14.19 9.22
N PHE A 310 14.62 -14.03 8.95
CA PHE A 310 15.34 -14.79 7.92
C PHE A 310 15.36 -16.28 8.23
N ARG A 311 15.66 -16.69 9.47
CA ARG A 311 15.61 -18.11 9.87
C ARG A 311 14.23 -18.74 9.69
N LYS A 312 13.16 -18.02 10.09
CA LYS A 312 11.78 -18.53 9.92
C LYS A 312 11.36 -18.60 8.44
N ARG A 313 11.78 -17.60 7.66
CA ARG A 313 11.50 -17.52 6.22
C ARG A 313 12.18 -18.66 5.46
N LEU A 314 13.41 -19.03 5.81
CA LEU A 314 14.17 -20.10 5.16
C LEU A 314 13.41 -21.42 5.17
N TRP A 315 12.96 -21.88 6.34
CA TRP A 315 12.24 -23.15 6.48
C TRP A 315 10.89 -23.14 5.75
N PHE A 316 10.14 -22.05 5.86
CA PHE A 316 8.85 -21.91 5.19
C PHE A 316 9.00 -21.94 3.67
N ILE A 317 9.91 -21.12 3.11
CA ILE A 317 10.15 -21.06 1.67
C ILE A 317 10.64 -22.42 1.16
N MET A 318 11.53 -23.11 1.88
CA MET A 318 12.00 -24.43 1.46
C MET A 318 10.84 -25.43 1.30
N ILE A 319 9.92 -25.51 2.28
CA ILE A 319 8.76 -26.41 2.22
C ILE A 319 7.79 -26.00 1.11
N GLU A 320 7.55 -24.70 0.96
CA GLU A 320 6.72 -24.14 -0.12
C GLU A 320 7.25 -24.53 -1.50
N GLN A 321 8.54 -24.31 -1.74
CA GLN A 321 9.20 -24.64 -3.01
C GLN A 321 9.20 -26.15 -3.27
N PHE A 322 9.43 -26.96 -2.24
CA PHE A 322 9.38 -28.41 -2.36
C PHE A 322 8.00 -28.91 -2.82
N LEU A 323 6.93 -28.43 -2.16
CA LEU A 323 5.56 -28.81 -2.50
C LEU A 323 5.16 -28.31 -3.89
N MET A 324 5.43 -27.04 -4.21
CA MET A 324 5.00 -26.43 -5.47
C MET A 324 5.81 -26.93 -6.68
N LYS A 325 7.14 -27.08 -6.59
CA LYS A 325 7.97 -27.47 -7.75
C LYS A 325 8.03 -28.97 -7.96
N TYR A 326 8.19 -29.74 -6.89
CA TYR A 326 8.47 -31.17 -7.00
C TYR A 326 7.20 -32.02 -6.83
N MET A 327 6.36 -31.73 -5.82
CA MET A 327 5.14 -32.54 -5.59
C MET A 327 4.06 -32.31 -6.64
N TRP A 328 3.88 -31.09 -7.14
CA TRP A 328 2.98 -30.85 -8.27
C TRP A 328 3.52 -31.43 -9.58
N GLY A 329 4.84 -31.35 -9.80
CA GLY A 329 5.48 -32.01 -10.93
C GLY A 329 5.24 -33.53 -10.91
N LEU A 330 5.41 -34.16 -9.74
CA LEU A 330 5.14 -35.58 -9.53
C LEU A 330 3.67 -35.92 -9.76
N ALA A 331 2.73 -35.18 -9.16
CA ALA A 331 1.30 -35.37 -9.38
C ALA A 331 0.93 -35.24 -10.87
N GLY A 332 1.51 -34.25 -11.54
CA GLY A 332 1.38 -34.04 -12.97
C GLY A 332 1.85 -35.22 -13.81
N MET A 333 2.99 -35.82 -13.47
CA MET A 333 3.49 -37.03 -14.14
C MET A 333 2.55 -38.21 -13.92
N VAL A 334 2.05 -38.42 -12.69
CA VAL A 334 1.08 -39.48 -12.38
C VAL A 334 -0.23 -39.29 -13.16
N ILE A 335 -0.73 -38.06 -13.26
CA ILE A 335 -1.94 -37.69 -14.03
C ILE A 335 -1.77 -38.05 -15.51
N VAL A 336 -0.60 -37.81 -16.09
CA VAL A 336 -0.32 -38.10 -17.51
C VAL A 336 -0.04 -39.58 -17.74
N ALA A 337 0.59 -40.27 -16.78
CA ALA A 337 0.90 -41.69 -16.87
C ALA A 337 -0.33 -42.59 -16.62
N TRP A 338 -1.32 -42.12 -15.85
CA TRP A 338 -2.49 -42.92 -15.46
C TRP A 338 -3.28 -43.52 -16.63
N PRO A 339 -3.64 -42.77 -17.70
CA PRO A 339 -4.33 -43.36 -18.86
C PRO A 339 -3.50 -44.43 -19.57
N ILE A 340 -2.18 -44.27 -19.63
CA ILE A 340 -1.25 -45.19 -20.28
C ILE A 340 -1.14 -46.49 -19.46
N LEU A 341 -1.04 -46.39 -18.14
CA LEU A 341 -0.89 -47.52 -17.21
C LEU A 341 -2.20 -48.28 -16.95
N SER A 342 -3.34 -47.58 -16.95
CA SER A 342 -4.66 -48.15 -16.66
C SER A 342 -5.18 -49.08 -17.77
N GLY A 343 -4.47 -49.24 -18.89
CA GLY A 343 -4.81 -50.18 -19.96
C GLY A 343 -6.17 -49.94 -20.63
N ARG A 344 -6.80 -48.78 -20.40
CA ARG A 344 -8.15 -48.44 -20.89
C ARG A 344 -8.14 -47.81 -22.30
N ASP A 345 -6.95 -47.61 -22.87
CA ASP A 345 -6.68 -47.26 -24.27
C ASP A 345 -6.35 -48.52 -25.10
N ARG A 346 -7.02 -49.65 -24.84
CA ARG A 346 -6.87 -50.87 -25.65
C ARG A 346 -7.48 -50.76 -27.06
N GLU A 347 -8.18 -49.66 -27.37
CA GLU A 347 -8.72 -49.33 -28.71
C GLU A 347 -7.85 -48.31 -29.49
N VAL A 348 -6.71 -47.86 -28.95
CA VAL A 348 -5.82 -46.88 -29.61
C VAL A 348 -4.43 -47.47 -29.82
N GLU A 349 -4.37 -48.59 -30.54
CA GLU A 349 -3.13 -49.28 -30.93
C GLU A 349 -2.40 -48.54 -32.09
N GLU A 350 -3.02 -47.53 -32.70
CA GLU A 350 -2.47 -46.78 -33.85
C GLU A 350 -1.70 -45.48 -33.50
N ARG A 351 -1.59 -45.07 -32.23
CA ARG A 351 -0.81 -43.85 -31.90
C ARG A 351 0.68 -44.14 -31.76
N THR A 352 1.47 -43.60 -32.70
CA THR A 352 2.93 -43.68 -32.74
C THR A 352 3.56 -43.25 -31.41
N ILE A 353 4.68 -43.87 -31.04
CA ILE A 353 5.46 -43.53 -29.82
C ILE A 353 5.77 -42.03 -29.77
N GLY A 354 6.01 -41.38 -30.93
CA GLY A 354 6.21 -39.94 -31.04
C GLY A 354 5.03 -39.10 -30.52
N GLU A 355 3.78 -39.51 -30.73
CA GLU A 355 2.59 -38.77 -30.27
C GLU A 355 2.41 -38.88 -28.76
N LYS A 356 2.71 -40.05 -28.18
CA LYS A 356 2.68 -40.28 -26.73
C LYS A 356 3.77 -39.44 -26.04
N THR A 357 4.94 -39.31 -26.66
CA THR A 357 6.05 -38.51 -26.12
C THR A 357 5.81 -37.00 -26.27
N GLU A 358 5.26 -36.53 -27.39
CA GLU A 358 4.82 -35.13 -27.57
C GLU A 358 3.81 -34.75 -26.49
N ALA A 359 2.77 -35.57 -26.36
CA ALA A 359 1.71 -35.44 -25.39
C ALA A 359 2.22 -35.30 -23.96
N TYR A 360 3.14 -36.18 -23.59
CA TYR A 360 3.77 -36.20 -22.28
C TYR A 360 4.60 -34.94 -22.04
N THR A 361 5.47 -34.59 -22.99
CA THR A 361 6.38 -33.45 -22.86
C THR A 361 5.61 -32.12 -22.77
N THR A 362 4.60 -31.93 -23.62
CA THR A 362 3.77 -30.71 -23.57
C THR A 362 2.99 -30.61 -22.26
N SER A 363 2.37 -31.70 -21.79
CA SER A 363 1.65 -31.69 -20.51
C SER A 363 2.59 -31.42 -19.34
N LYS A 364 3.79 -32.02 -19.31
CA LYS A 364 4.82 -31.77 -18.29
C LYS A 364 5.24 -30.30 -18.27
N ASN A 365 5.54 -29.71 -19.42
CA ASN A 365 5.98 -28.31 -19.49
C ASN A 365 4.87 -27.34 -19.06
N LEU A 366 3.61 -27.61 -19.42
CA LEU A 366 2.46 -26.81 -18.97
C LEU A 366 2.25 -26.90 -17.45
N LEU A 367 2.44 -28.07 -16.85
CA LEU A 367 2.31 -28.28 -15.41
C LEU A 367 3.41 -27.55 -14.62
N ILE A 368 4.66 -27.59 -15.09
CA ILE A 368 5.78 -26.86 -14.49
C ILE A 368 5.51 -25.35 -14.54
N GLN A 369 5.11 -24.82 -15.70
CA GLN A 369 4.80 -23.39 -15.82
C GLN A 369 3.57 -22.99 -14.98
N GLY A 370 2.58 -23.87 -14.83
CA GLY A 370 1.41 -23.64 -13.97
C GLY A 370 1.77 -23.61 -12.49
N ALA A 371 2.72 -24.46 -12.06
CA ALA A 371 3.28 -24.43 -10.71
C ALA A 371 4.05 -23.14 -10.44
N ASP A 372 4.91 -22.70 -11.37
CA ASP A 372 5.62 -21.42 -11.28
C ASP A 372 4.64 -20.23 -11.18
N ALA A 373 3.53 -20.28 -11.92
CA ALA A 373 2.48 -19.27 -11.83
C ALA A 373 1.78 -19.28 -10.44
N ALA A 374 1.45 -20.46 -9.91
CA ALA A 374 0.86 -20.59 -8.59
C ALA A 374 1.79 -20.10 -7.47
N GLU A 375 3.09 -20.40 -7.56
CA GLU A 375 4.13 -19.92 -6.65
C GLU A 375 4.20 -18.38 -6.63
N ARG A 376 4.19 -17.73 -7.81
CA ARG A 376 4.18 -16.26 -7.91
C ARG A 376 2.95 -15.64 -7.25
N ILE A 377 1.79 -16.26 -7.43
CA ILE A 377 0.54 -15.80 -6.78
C ILE A 377 0.66 -15.88 -5.26
N MET A 378 1.23 -16.98 -4.75
CA MET A 378 1.38 -17.19 -3.31
C MET A 378 2.34 -16.17 -2.69
N THR A 379 3.50 -15.96 -3.32
CA THR A 379 4.51 -14.97 -2.88
C THR A 379 4.01 -13.52 -2.97
N SER A 380 3.04 -13.23 -3.85
CA SER A 380 2.41 -11.91 -3.97
C SER A 380 1.70 -11.43 -2.70
N TYR A 381 1.34 -12.31 -1.76
CA TYR A 381 0.71 -11.89 -0.49
C TYR A 381 1.59 -10.92 0.33
N LYS A 382 2.92 -11.12 0.30
CA LYS A 382 3.87 -10.21 0.97
C LYS A 382 3.80 -8.82 0.34
N GLU A 383 3.82 -8.76 -0.99
CA GLU A 383 3.75 -7.52 -1.74
C GLU A 383 2.41 -6.80 -1.47
N ILE A 384 1.29 -7.51 -1.43
CA ILE A 384 -0.03 -6.95 -1.08
C ILE A 384 -0.01 -6.36 0.34
N THR A 385 0.68 -7.01 1.28
CA THR A 385 0.81 -6.54 2.67
C THR A 385 1.63 -5.25 2.74
N GLU A 386 2.74 -5.18 1.99
CA GLU A 386 3.55 -3.96 1.87
C GLU A 386 2.76 -2.82 1.21
N LEU A 387 2.03 -3.12 0.13
CA LEU A 387 1.12 -2.18 -0.52
C LEU A 387 0.05 -1.65 0.43
N ALA A 388 -0.50 -2.50 1.31
CA ALA A 388 -1.48 -2.05 2.30
C ALA A 388 -0.90 -1.00 3.26
N GLY A 389 0.38 -1.13 3.63
CA GLY A 389 1.11 -0.13 4.40
C GLY A 389 1.25 1.21 3.66
N TYR A 390 1.73 1.18 2.41
CA TYR A 390 1.86 2.40 1.59
C TYR A 390 0.50 3.06 1.33
N THR A 391 -0.51 2.27 0.99
CA THR A 391 -1.88 2.73 0.74
C THR A 391 -2.46 3.42 1.97
N ALA A 392 -2.21 2.87 3.17
CA ALA A 392 -2.69 3.47 4.40
C ALA A 392 -2.08 4.86 4.62
N ARG A 393 -0.74 4.99 4.49
CA ARG A 393 -0.03 6.26 4.70
C ARG A 393 -0.40 7.31 3.65
N VAL A 394 -0.38 6.94 2.37
CA VAL A 394 -0.73 7.87 1.28
C VAL A 394 -2.20 8.30 1.37
N SER A 395 -3.11 7.38 1.67
CA SER A 395 -4.53 7.72 1.80
C SER A 395 -4.81 8.59 3.03
N GLU A 396 -4.12 8.36 4.14
CA GLU A 396 -4.23 9.18 5.35
C GLU A 396 -3.70 10.59 5.11
N MET A 397 -2.53 10.71 4.47
CA MET A 397 -1.98 12.00 4.05
C MET A 397 -2.96 12.77 3.16
N VAL A 398 -3.49 12.13 2.11
CA VAL A 398 -4.45 12.77 1.20
C VAL A 398 -5.73 13.19 1.94
N SER A 399 -6.27 12.37 2.85
CA SER A 399 -7.46 12.77 3.63
C SER A 399 -7.17 13.93 4.58
N VAL A 400 -6.02 13.96 5.24
CA VAL A 400 -5.66 15.08 6.13
C VAL A 400 -5.49 16.37 5.32
N PHE A 401 -4.88 16.30 4.14
CA PHE A 401 -4.77 17.47 3.27
C PHE A 401 -6.16 17.95 2.79
N GLU A 402 -7.08 17.02 2.47
CA GLU A 402 -8.46 17.36 2.08
C GLU A 402 -9.18 18.05 3.25
N ASP A 403 -9.14 17.46 4.44
CA ASP A 403 -9.77 17.98 5.66
C ASP A 403 -9.26 19.39 6.00
N VAL A 404 -7.93 19.56 6.01
CA VAL A 404 -7.28 20.83 6.36
C VAL A 404 -7.53 21.89 5.29
N SER A 405 -7.51 21.52 4.00
CA SER A 405 -7.84 22.44 2.92
C SER A 405 -9.29 22.94 2.99
N ALA A 406 -10.21 22.09 3.49
CA ALA A 406 -11.61 22.40 3.75
C ALA A 406 -11.83 23.15 5.08
N GLY A 407 -10.77 23.45 5.83
CA GLY A 407 -10.81 24.24 7.07
C GLY A 407 -10.95 23.43 8.36
N HIS A 408 -11.03 22.09 8.29
CA HIS A 408 -11.13 21.22 9.46
C HIS A 408 -9.73 20.81 9.93
N CYS A 409 -9.29 21.36 11.07
CA CYS A 409 -8.05 20.95 11.72
C CYS A 409 -8.36 20.18 13.01
N GLU A 410 -7.87 18.96 13.11
CA GLU A 410 -7.96 18.16 14.34
C GLU A 410 -6.62 18.22 15.08
N VAL A 411 -6.63 18.81 16.28
CA VAL A 411 -5.53 18.67 17.23
C VAL A 411 -5.81 17.41 18.04
N VAL A 412 -5.03 16.35 17.86
CA VAL A 412 -5.06 15.22 18.80
C VAL A 412 -4.43 15.71 20.09
N ALA A 413 -5.24 15.92 21.13
CA ALA A 413 -4.75 16.18 22.46
C ALA A 413 -3.83 15.03 22.85
N VAL A 414 -2.56 15.33 23.15
CA VAL A 414 -1.61 14.36 23.69
C VAL A 414 -2.13 13.93 25.06
N GLU A 415 -2.87 12.82 25.12
CA GLU A 415 -3.09 12.07 26.37
C GLU A 415 -1.74 11.48 26.77
N GLY A 416 -1.03 12.20 27.64
CA GLY A 416 0.34 11.86 28.01
C GLY A 416 0.80 12.52 29.30
N THR A 417 0.01 12.43 30.37
CA THR A 417 0.62 12.41 31.71
C THR A 417 1.27 11.04 31.88
N VAL A 418 2.59 11.00 31.66
CA VAL A 418 3.43 9.91 32.17
C VAL A 418 3.37 9.98 33.68
N ALA A 419 2.56 9.12 34.30
CA ALA A 419 2.53 8.95 35.74
C ALA A 419 3.90 8.42 36.20
N LEU A 420 4.67 9.27 36.89
CA LEU A 420 5.74 8.84 37.76
C LEU A 420 5.11 8.13 38.98
N PRO A 421 5.54 6.92 39.35
CA PRO A 421 4.96 6.21 40.48
C PRO A 421 5.55 6.74 41.79
N GLY A 422 4.70 7.31 42.64
CA GLY A 422 4.97 7.46 44.08
C GLY A 422 4.90 8.89 44.60
N SER A 423 3.72 9.30 45.06
CA SER A 423 3.54 10.06 46.31
C SER A 423 2.04 10.25 46.57
N SER A 424 1.57 9.66 47.67
CA SER A 424 0.21 9.81 48.21
C SER A 424 0.02 11.22 48.80
N PRO A 425 -1.18 11.81 48.75
CA PRO A 425 -1.45 13.09 49.41
C PRO A 425 -2.10 12.86 50.79
N GLU A 426 -1.51 13.43 51.84
CA GLU A 426 -2.19 13.72 53.11
C GLU A 426 -1.93 15.20 53.48
N GLY A 427 -3.01 15.93 53.81
CA GLY A 427 -2.98 16.98 54.84
C GLY A 427 -2.78 18.45 54.45
N GLU A 428 -3.87 19.20 54.61
CA GLU A 428 -3.97 20.55 55.23
C GLU A 428 -3.70 21.85 54.43
N GLY A 429 -4.80 22.57 54.18
CA GLY A 429 -5.05 23.92 54.71
C GLY A 429 -4.10 25.07 54.35
N GLY A 430 -4.42 25.82 53.29
CA GLY A 430 -3.84 27.15 53.05
C GLY A 430 -4.51 27.81 51.85
N ALA A 431 -5.10 28.99 52.06
CA ALA A 431 -5.73 29.77 51.02
C ALA A 431 -4.67 30.39 50.10
N ASP A 432 -4.53 29.84 48.89
CA ASP A 432 -3.88 30.50 47.76
C ASP A 432 -4.64 30.16 46.47
N HIS A 433 -4.91 31.18 45.66
CA HIS A 433 -5.47 31.05 44.32
C HIS A 433 -4.50 30.27 43.41
N HIS A 434 -4.58 28.95 43.43
CA HIS A 434 -3.99 28.09 42.42
C HIS A 434 -5.02 27.84 41.31
N ALA A 435 -4.88 28.58 40.20
CA ALA A 435 -5.54 28.23 38.94
C ALA A 435 -5.10 26.82 38.53
N THR A 436 -6.04 25.87 38.60
CA THR A 436 -5.87 24.46 38.24
C THR A 436 -5.43 24.32 36.78
N GLU A 437 -4.56 23.34 36.47
CA GLU A 437 -4.08 23.07 35.10
C GLU A 437 -5.22 22.79 34.10
N GLU A 438 -6.39 22.38 34.59
CA GLU A 438 -7.60 22.16 33.78
C GLU A 438 -8.21 23.46 33.22
N ASP A 439 -8.01 24.62 33.86
CA ASP A 439 -8.54 25.92 33.40
C ASP A 439 -7.74 26.54 32.24
N ARG A 440 -6.54 25.99 31.94
CA ARG A 440 -5.65 26.52 30.89
C ARG A 440 -5.91 25.92 29.51
N LYS A 441 -6.68 24.84 29.41
CA LYS A 441 -6.95 24.15 28.15
C LYS A 441 -8.30 24.55 27.58
N PHE A 442 -8.28 25.09 26.37
CA PHE A 442 -9.48 25.48 25.64
C PHE A 442 -10.29 24.25 25.22
N THR A 443 -11.43 24.03 25.88
CA THR A 443 -12.39 22.95 25.61
C THR A 443 -13.55 23.39 24.71
N GLY A 444 -13.66 24.69 24.42
CA GLY A 444 -14.74 25.28 23.62
C GLY A 444 -14.66 24.97 22.12
N ALA A 445 -15.83 24.88 21.48
CA ALA A 445 -15.98 24.67 20.02
C ALA A 445 -16.37 25.97 19.28
N THR A 446 -16.34 27.12 19.94
CA THR A 446 -16.81 28.40 19.37
C THR A 446 -15.72 29.04 18.53
N MET A 447 -15.87 29.01 17.21
CA MET A 447 -15.03 29.82 16.31
C MET A 447 -15.45 31.29 16.43
N GLY A 448 -14.47 32.20 16.48
CA GLY A 448 -14.71 33.64 16.47
C GLY A 448 -15.03 34.16 15.07
N GLU A 449 -15.53 35.38 14.99
CA GLU A 449 -15.98 35.99 13.74
C GLU A 449 -14.85 36.81 13.12
N VAL A 450 -14.57 36.61 11.82
CA VAL A 450 -13.56 37.39 11.07
C VAL A 450 -14.27 38.25 10.04
N ILE A 451 -14.09 39.56 10.12
CA ILE A 451 -14.73 40.54 9.24
C ILE A 451 -13.66 41.31 8.48
N GLU A 452 -13.87 41.49 7.19
CA GLU A 452 -13.01 42.33 6.36
C GLU A 452 -13.44 43.80 6.48
N SER A 453 -12.47 44.69 6.71
CA SER A 453 -12.63 46.15 6.75
C SER A 453 -11.59 46.78 5.83
N GLU A 454 -11.82 47.97 5.30
CA GLU A 454 -10.88 48.56 4.34
C GLU A 454 -9.53 48.92 4.99
N ASP A 455 -9.53 49.54 6.17
CA ASP A 455 -8.32 50.20 6.71
C ASP A 455 -8.07 50.04 8.22
N THR A 456 -8.88 49.27 8.96
CA THR A 456 -8.74 49.17 10.43
C THR A 456 -8.56 47.73 10.92
N ILE A 457 -7.71 47.56 11.93
CA ILE A 457 -7.53 46.29 12.64
C ILE A 457 -8.18 46.42 14.02
N ILE A 458 -9.18 45.60 14.29
CA ILE A 458 -9.93 45.58 15.56
C ILE A 458 -9.98 44.14 16.08
N LEU A 459 -9.52 43.94 17.31
CA LEU A 459 -9.74 42.71 18.07
C LEU A 459 -10.73 43.05 19.18
N GLU A 460 -11.81 42.29 19.29
CA GLU A 460 -12.80 42.41 20.36
C GLU A 460 -12.86 41.08 21.11
N ASN A 461 -12.29 41.05 22.32
CA ASN A 461 -12.27 39.88 23.20
C ASN A 461 -11.74 38.60 22.53
N VAL A 462 -10.65 38.70 21.76
CA VAL A 462 -10.07 37.57 21.03
C VAL A 462 -9.08 36.82 21.92
N PRO A 463 -9.33 35.54 22.29
CA PRO A 463 -8.37 34.74 23.04
C PRO A 463 -7.21 34.29 22.15
N ILE A 464 -5.99 34.27 22.68
CA ILE A 464 -4.81 33.69 22.03
C ILE A 464 -4.68 32.26 22.52
N VAL A 465 -5.04 31.30 21.67
CA VAL A 465 -4.97 29.86 21.95
C VAL A 465 -3.84 29.23 21.14
N THR A 466 -2.96 28.46 21.79
CA THR A 466 -1.89 27.72 21.10
C THR A 466 -2.44 26.53 20.31
N PRO A 467 -1.67 25.95 19.36
CA PRO A 467 -2.05 24.70 18.70
C PRO A 467 -2.27 23.55 19.70
N ASN A 468 -1.61 23.57 20.86
CA ASN A 468 -1.81 22.61 21.95
C ASN A 468 -3.07 22.87 22.78
N ARG A 469 -3.87 23.89 22.40
CA ARG A 469 -5.06 24.40 23.08
C ARG A 469 -4.80 25.10 24.41
N ASP A 470 -3.59 25.58 24.65
CA ASP A 470 -3.30 26.37 25.85
C ASP A 470 -3.73 27.83 25.62
N ILE A 471 -4.46 28.40 26.58
CA ILE A 471 -4.86 29.81 26.55
C ILE A 471 -3.68 30.66 27.03
N VAL A 472 -3.08 31.42 26.12
CA VAL A 472 -1.95 32.34 26.42
C VAL A 472 -2.47 33.71 26.84
N ALA A 473 -3.59 34.14 26.26
CA ALA A 473 -4.31 35.35 26.65
C ALA A 473 -5.82 35.07 26.55
N SER A 474 -6.57 35.42 27.59
CA SER A 474 -7.99 35.05 27.74
C SER A 474 -8.96 35.91 26.92
N GLY A 475 -8.56 37.12 26.52
CA GLY A 475 -9.43 38.03 25.76
C GLY A 475 -8.75 39.36 25.44
N LEU A 476 -8.08 39.43 24.29
CA LEU A 476 -7.37 40.63 23.85
C LEU A 476 -8.34 41.55 23.09
N THR A 477 -8.41 42.81 23.51
CA THR A 477 -9.14 43.87 22.82
C THR A 477 -8.17 44.98 22.41
N LEU A 478 -8.10 45.29 21.13
CA LEU A 478 -7.16 46.24 20.56
C LEU A 478 -7.75 46.87 19.29
N ARG A 479 -7.52 48.17 19.08
CA ARG A 479 -7.91 48.89 17.86
C ARG A 479 -6.71 49.63 17.29
N VAL A 480 -6.40 49.39 16.03
CA VAL A 480 -5.33 50.07 15.28
C VAL A 480 -5.96 50.78 14.08
N THR A 481 -5.76 52.09 14.02
CA THR A 481 -6.23 52.98 12.96
C THR A 481 -5.09 53.40 12.03
N PRO A 482 -5.39 53.79 10.78
CA PRO A 482 -4.38 54.33 9.86
C PRO A 482 -3.56 55.47 10.50
N GLY A 483 -2.26 55.52 10.20
CA GLY A 483 -1.34 56.51 10.76
C GLY A 483 -0.89 56.26 12.20
N THR A 484 -1.36 55.17 12.84
CA THR A 484 -0.97 54.83 14.21
C THR A 484 0.15 53.78 14.21
N HIS A 485 1.23 54.03 14.94
CA HIS A 485 2.30 53.06 15.15
C HIS A 485 2.13 52.40 16.53
N LEU A 486 2.02 51.07 16.57
CA LEU A 486 1.88 50.30 17.80
C LEU A 486 3.12 49.44 18.04
N LEU A 487 3.70 49.56 19.24
CA LEU A 487 4.80 48.70 19.71
C LEU A 487 4.27 47.69 20.74
N ILE A 488 4.47 46.40 20.49
CA ILE A 488 4.07 45.32 21.40
C ILE A 488 5.32 44.76 22.10
N THR A 489 5.40 44.93 23.42
CA THR A 489 6.51 44.44 24.25
C THR A 489 6.02 43.42 25.28
N GLY A 490 6.92 42.60 25.83
CA GLY A 490 6.57 41.65 26.90
C GLY A 490 7.57 40.48 27.02
N PRO A 491 7.44 39.64 28.06
CA PRO A 491 8.32 38.49 28.30
C PRO A 491 8.31 37.45 27.17
N ASN A 492 9.35 36.61 27.08
CA ASN A 492 9.35 35.49 26.13
C ASN A 492 8.21 34.51 26.47
N GLY A 493 7.52 33.99 25.44
CA GLY A 493 6.41 33.06 25.62
C GLY A 493 5.02 33.68 25.88
N CYS A 494 4.90 35.00 26.07
CA CYS A 494 3.60 35.66 26.35
C CYS A 494 2.65 35.78 25.13
N GLY A 495 2.92 35.11 24.01
CA GLY A 495 2.02 35.06 22.85
C GLY A 495 2.16 36.18 21.81
N LYS A 496 3.20 37.03 21.87
CA LYS A 496 3.44 38.11 20.87
C LYS A 496 3.43 37.60 19.42
N SER A 497 4.25 36.60 19.11
CA SER A 497 4.30 36.02 17.77
C SER A 497 3.00 35.27 17.41
N SER A 498 2.30 34.73 18.40
CA SER A 498 1.01 34.06 18.21
C SER A 498 -0.09 35.05 17.81
N LEU A 499 -0.09 36.27 18.37
CA LEU A 499 -0.99 37.34 17.95
C LEU A 499 -0.84 37.63 16.44
N PHE A 500 0.39 37.77 15.96
CA PHE A 500 0.64 38.00 14.53
C PHE A 500 0.22 36.82 13.65
N ARG A 501 0.29 35.58 14.16
CA ARG A 501 -0.23 34.39 13.45
C ARG A 501 -1.75 34.38 13.35
N ILE A 502 -2.46 34.89 14.36
CA ILE A 502 -3.92 35.06 14.31
C ILE A 502 -4.26 36.17 13.31
N LEU A 503 -3.57 37.32 13.39
CA LEU A 503 -3.78 38.45 12.47
C LEU A 503 -3.54 38.07 10.99
N SER A 504 -2.48 37.29 10.72
CA SER A 504 -2.16 36.84 9.36
C SER A 504 -3.04 35.70 8.85
N GLY A 505 -3.95 35.17 9.68
CA GLY A 505 -4.82 34.06 9.33
C GLY A 505 -4.15 32.68 9.36
N LEU A 506 -2.91 32.58 9.85
CA LEU A 506 -2.22 31.30 10.04
C LEU A 506 -2.85 30.46 11.16
N TRP A 507 -3.29 31.11 12.23
CA TRP A 507 -4.01 30.46 13.34
C TRP A 507 -5.49 30.88 13.32
N PRO A 508 -6.43 29.96 13.56
CA PRO A 508 -7.85 30.29 13.61
C PRO A 508 -8.19 31.12 14.85
N VAL A 509 -9.28 31.89 14.76
CA VAL A 509 -9.83 32.68 15.86
C VAL A 509 -10.78 31.78 16.66
N TYR A 510 -10.46 31.52 17.92
CA TYR A 510 -11.24 30.62 18.81
C TYR A 510 -12.26 31.37 19.70
N GLY A 511 -12.59 32.61 19.37
CA GLY A 511 -13.55 33.43 20.10
C GLY A 511 -13.38 34.92 19.83
N GLY A 512 -14.39 35.70 20.21
CA GLY A 512 -14.40 37.14 19.95
C GLY A 512 -14.55 37.48 18.46
N ARG A 513 -14.19 38.72 18.12
CA ARG A 513 -14.32 39.26 16.76
C ARG A 513 -13.02 39.90 16.29
N LEU A 514 -12.56 39.50 15.11
CA LEU A 514 -11.39 40.05 14.45
C LEU A 514 -11.82 40.79 13.17
N THR A 515 -11.67 42.10 13.17
CA THR A 515 -11.84 42.94 11.98
C THR A 515 -10.46 43.26 11.42
N LYS A 516 -10.19 42.99 10.14
CA LYS A 516 -8.90 43.30 9.52
C LYS A 516 -9.00 43.64 8.02
N PRO A 517 -8.00 44.35 7.46
CA PRO A 517 -7.85 44.51 6.02
C PRO A 517 -7.70 43.20 5.25
N PRO A 518 -8.05 43.20 3.94
CA PRO A 518 -7.82 42.06 3.08
C PRO A 518 -6.31 41.75 2.99
N PRO A 519 -5.93 40.49 2.73
CA PRO A 519 -4.51 40.09 2.68
C PRO A 519 -3.67 40.84 1.64
N SER A 520 -4.31 41.44 0.62
CA SER A 520 -3.64 42.23 -0.43
C SER A 520 -3.08 43.56 0.05
N THR A 521 -3.59 44.13 1.16
CA THR A 521 -3.15 45.42 1.71
C THR A 521 -2.28 45.28 2.96
N LEU A 522 -2.08 44.04 3.44
CA LEU A 522 -1.28 43.73 4.63
C LEU A 522 -0.01 42.98 4.27
N PHE A 523 1.13 43.49 4.74
CA PHE A 523 2.41 42.83 4.60
C PHE A 523 2.96 42.36 5.96
N TYR A 524 3.38 41.12 6.04
CA TYR A 524 3.94 40.52 7.27
C TYR A 524 5.42 40.20 7.08
N ILE A 525 6.25 40.60 8.03
CA ILE A 525 7.66 40.26 8.07
C ILE A 525 7.86 39.13 9.10
N PRO A 526 8.33 37.93 8.70
CA PRO A 526 8.56 36.84 9.64
C PRO A 526 9.80 37.12 10.51
N GLN A 527 9.79 36.57 11.73
CA GLN A 527 10.91 36.70 12.67
C GLN A 527 12.22 36.08 12.13
N ARG A 528 12.11 34.96 11.40
CA ARG A 528 13.22 34.37 10.65
C ARG A 528 12.98 34.67 9.18
N SER A 529 13.90 35.40 8.56
CA SER A 529 13.82 35.69 7.14
C SER A 529 13.97 34.41 6.33
N ILE A 530 13.17 34.31 5.26
CA ILE A 530 13.30 33.26 4.25
C ILE A 530 13.43 33.93 2.89
N TYR A 531 14.41 33.50 2.11
CA TYR A 531 14.57 33.92 0.72
C TYR A 531 13.86 32.89 -0.16
N ILE A 532 12.84 33.33 -0.89
CA ILE A 532 12.16 32.48 -1.87
C ILE A 532 12.99 32.50 -3.14
N PHE A 533 13.58 31.36 -3.51
CA PHE A 533 14.31 31.21 -4.75
C PHE A 533 13.32 31.26 -5.92
N SER A 534 13.38 32.33 -6.72
CA SER A 534 12.70 32.38 -8.02
C SER A 534 13.73 32.15 -9.11
N THR A 535 13.50 31.15 -9.96
CA THR A 535 14.29 30.90 -11.18
C THR A 535 13.76 31.65 -12.39
N SER A 536 12.79 32.56 -12.23
CA SER A 536 12.36 33.46 -13.31
C SER A 536 13.16 34.76 -13.27
N LEU A 537 14.27 34.78 -14.01
CA LEU A 537 14.84 35.97 -14.64
C LEU A 537 14.82 35.76 -16.15
#